data_AF-A0A7Y8WZM2-F1
#
_entry.id   AF-A0A7Y8WZM2-F1
#
_cell.length_a   1.000
_cell.length_b   1.000
_cell.length_c   1.000
_cell.angle_alpha   90.00
_cell.angle_beta   90.00
_cell.angle_gamma   90.00
#
_symmetry.space_group_name_H-M   'P 1'
#
loop_
_entity.id
_entity.type
_entity.pdbx_description
1 polymer ?
#
loop_
_entity_poly.entity_id
_entity_poly.type
_entity_poly.pdbx_seq_one_letter_code
_entity_poly.pdbx_strand_id
1 'polypeptide(L)' 'MAIGTVLLALREDPLGGGVSAEQLKRIGKELENRGLELRRAGDARDARAMLQTEAGIAAAVVAWDLPSRAA' A
#
# COMPACT_ATOMS: atom_id res chain seq x y z
N MET A 1 10.21 -12.06 12.26
CA MET A 1 10.75 -11.24 11.15
C MET A 1 9.72 -11.29 10.04
N ALA A 2 9.38 -10.15 9.44
CA ALA A 2 8.49 -10.15 8.30
C ALA A 2 9.14 -10.92 7.15
N ILE A 3 8.35 -11.73 6.43
CA ILE A 3 8.85 -12.50 5.29
C ILE A 3 8.99 -11.65 4.01
N GLY A 4 8.50 -10.41 4.04
CA GLY A 4 8.60 -9.42 2.98
C GLY A 4 7.66 -8.24 3.21
N THR A 5 7.85 -7.19 2.43
CA THR A 5 7.03 -5.97 2.49
C THR A 5 6.13 -5.87 1.26
N VAL A 6 4.87 -5.54 1.46
CA VAL A 6 3.92 -5.22 0.39
C VAL A 6 3.63 -3.72 0.39
N LEU A 7 3.86 -3.07 -0.75
CA LEU A 7 3.50 -1.67 -0.95
C LEU A 7 2.04 -1.56 -1.44
N LEU A 8 1.22 -0.79 -0.73
CA LEU A 8 -0.14 -0.44 -1.11
C LEU A 8 -0.15 1.03 -1.57
N ALA A 9 -0.09 1.23 -2.89
CA ALA A 9 -0.14 2.55 -3.51
C ALA A 9 -1.58 2.82 -3.98
N LEU A 10 -2.39 3.38 -3.08
CA LEU A 10 -3.84 3.50 -3.24
C LEU A 10 -4.30 4.89 -2.79
N ARG A 11 -5.29 5.46 -3.47
CA ARG A 11 -5.87 6.77 -3.14
C ARG A 11 -6.67 6.74 -1.84
N GLU A 12 -7.34 5.62 -1.56
CA GLU A 12 -8.22 5.49 -0.40
C GLU A 12 -7.41 5.36 0.89
N ASP A 13 -7.60 6.33 1.79
CA ASP A 13 -7.25 6.16 3.19
C ASP A 13 -8.14 5.05 3.77
N PRO A 14 -7.59 4.00 4.41
CA PRO A 14 -8.37 2.93 5.03
C PRO A 14 -9.24 3.39 6.21
N LEU A 15 -9.12 4.66 6.65
CA LEU A 15 -10.03 5.33 7.59
C LEU A 15 -11.18 6.05 6.87
N GLY A 16 -11.13 6.16 5.55
CA GLY A 16 -12.22 6.64 4.71
C GLY A 16 -13.37 5.65 4.72
N GLY A 17 -14.56 6.09 5.13
CA GLY A 17 -15.75 5.25 5.29
C GLY A 17 -16.35 4.78 3.96
N GLY A 18 -15.72 3.84 3.28
CA GLY A 18 -16.17 3.24 2.03
C GLY A 18 -16.03 1.71 2.03
N VAL A 19 -16.84 1.03 1.19
CA VAL A 19 -16.81 -0.43 1.04
C VAL A 19 -15.43 -0.92 0.57
N SER A 20 -14.82 -0.19 -0.35
CA SER A 20 -13.48 -0.49 -0.88
C SER A 20 -12.40 -0.35 0.20
N ALA A 21 -12.42 0.72 0.99
CA ALA A 21 -11.53 0.90 2.14
C ALA A 21 -11.63 -0.25 3.16
N GLU A 22 -12.84 -0.73 3.48
CA GLU A 22 -13.03 -1.87 4.38
C GLU A 22 -12.53 -3.19 3.78
N GLN A 23 -12.68 -3.41 2.47
CA GLN A 23 -12.07 -4.57 1.81
C GLN A 23 -10.55 -4.51 1.86
N LEU A 24 -9.95 -3.36 1.55
CA LEU A 24 -8.50 -3.15 1.62
C LEU A 24 -7.96 -3.36 3.03
N LYS A 25 -8.72 -2.96 4.06
CA LYS A 25 -8.39 -3.24 5.46
C LYS A 25 -8.41 -4.73 5.79
N ARG A 26 -9.41 -5.47 5.30
CA ARG A 26 -9.47 -6.94 5.47
C ARG A 26 -8.32 -7.65 4.76
N ILE A 27 -8.02 -7.25 3.53
CA ILE A 27 -6.88 -7.78 2.77
C ILE A 27 -5.57 -7.49 3.51
N GLY A 28 -5.37 -6.24 3.96
CA GLY A 28 -4.18 -5.85 4.71
C GLY A 28 -4.00 -6.70 5.96
N LYS A 29 -5.04 -6.85 6.77
CA LYS A 29 -5.00 -7.66 7.99
C LYS A 29 -4.62 -9.13 7.71
N GLU A 30 -5.12 -9.70 6.62
CA GLU A 30 -4.78 -11.07 6.25
C GLU A 30 -3.32 -11.20 5.75
N LEU A 31 -2.79 -10.18 5.08
CA LEU A 31 -1.37 -10.15 4.69
C LEU A 31 -0.47 -10.04 5.94
N GLU A 32 -0.83 -9.20 6.90
CA GLU A 32 -0.13 -9.07 8.18
C GLU A 32 -0.15 -10.39 8.99
N ASN A 33 -1.30 -11.07 9.03
CA ASN A 33 -1.42 -12.39 9.67
C ASN A 33 -0.50 -13.44 9.03
N ARG A 34 -0.17 -13.29 7.75
CA ARG A 34 0.78 -14.14 7.02
C ARG A 34 2.25 -13.74 7.24
N GLY A 35 2.50 -12.73 8.06
CA GLY A 35 3.84 -12.23 8.39
C GLY A 35 4.41 -11.25 7.36
N LEU A 36 3.58 -10.64 6.52
CA LEU A 36 4.00 -9.56 5.62
C LEU A 36 3.85 -8.20 6.30
N GLU A 37 4.78 -7.30 6.03
CA GLU A 37 4.64 -5.89 6.42
C GLU A 37 3.95 -5.09 5.31
N LEU A 38 3.16 -4.09 5.70
CA LEU A 38 2.45 -3.22 4.77
C LEU A 38 3.01 -1.81 4.81
N ARG A 39 3.37 -1.28 3.63
CA ARG A 39 3.66 0.13 3.43
C ARG A 39 2.58 0.76 2.58
N ARG A 40 2.27 2.04 2.82
CA ARG A 40 1.21 2.76 2.10
C ARG A 40 1.75 4.01 1.44
N ALA A 41 1.29 4.27 0.23
CA ALA A 41 1.54 5.52 -0.48
C ALA A 41 0.21 6.05 -1.04
N GLY A 42 -0.09 7.32 -0.77
CA GLY A 42 -1.32 7.96 -1.25
C GLY A 42 -1.24 8.48 -2.69
N ASP A 43 -0.03 8.57 -3.24
CA ASP A 43 0.24 9.08 -4.58
C ASP A 43 1.42 8.38 -5.25
N ALA A 44 1.56 8.60 -6.56
CA ALA A 44 2.57 7.95 -7.38
C ALA A 44 4.02 8.38 -7.05
N ARG A 45 4.22 9.60 -6.52
CA ARG A 45 5.55 10.10 -6.16
C ARG A 45 6.05 9.41 -4.91
N ASP A 46 5.20 9.32 -3.89
CA ASP A 46 5.52 8.64 -2.64
C ASP A 46 5.71 7.14 -2.86
N ALA A 47 4.86 6.51 -3.68
CA ALA A 47 5.00 5.10 -4.04
C ALA A 47 6.35 4.83 -4.72
N ARG A 48 6.75 5.69 -5.66
CA ARG A 48 8.02 5.59 -6.37
C ARG A 48 9.21 5.84 -5.45
N ALA A 49 9.11 6.79 -4.52
CA ALA A 49 10.14 7.01 -3.51
C ALA A 49 10.34 5.76 -2.65
N MET A 50 9.25 5.15 -2.17
CA MET A 50 9.32 3.91 -1.38
C MET A 50 9.95 2.75 -2.14
N LEU A 51 9.61 2.57 -3.43
CA LEU A 51 10.25 1.56 -4.28
C LEU A 51 11.76 1.76 -4.43
N GLN A 52 12.24 3.01 -4.30
CA GLN A 52 13.66 3.35 -4.42
C GLN A 52 14.41 3.25 -3.09
N THR A 53 13.72 3.39 -1.94
CA THR A 53 14.38 3.51 -0.63
C THR A 53 14.13 2.34 0.31
N GLU A 54 13.00 1.64 0.20
CA GLU A 54 12.71 0.48 1.05
C GLU A 54 13.27 -0.80 0.44
N ALA A 55 14.21 -1.42 1.15
CA ALA A 55 14.66 -2.77 0.85
C ALA A 55 13.59 -3.80 1.25
N GLY A 56 13.49 -4.90 0.49
CA GLY A 56 12.61 -6.02 0.84
C GLY A 56 11.14 -5.87 0.42
N ILE A 57 10.83 -4.93 -0.48
CA ILE A 57 9.52 -4.92 -1.17
C ILE A 57 9.42 -6.17 -2.05
N ALA A 58 8.50 -7.07 -1.68
CA ALA A 58 8.24 -8.32 -2.38
C ALA A 58 7.07 -8.21 -3.37
N ALA A 59 6.14 -7.28 -3.15
CA ALA A 59 4.99 -7.04 -4.01
C ALA A 59 4.46 -5.60 -3.89
N ALA A 60 3.69 -5.16 -4.89
CA ALA A 60 2.98 -3.89 -4.86
C ALA A 60 1.55 -4.05 -5.39
N VAL A 61 0.59 -3.45 -4.67
CA VAL A 61 -0.80 -3.27 -5.10
C VAL A 61 -0.99 -1.80 -5.42
N VAL A 62 -1.32 -1.50 -6.68
CA VAL A 62 -1.32 -0.14 -7.20
C VAL A 62 -2.69 0.18 -7.80
N ALA A 63 -3.29 1.30 -7.39
CA ALA A 63 -4.49 1.82 -8.03
C ALA A 63 -4.15 2.28 -9.45
N TRP A 64 -4.95 1.87 -10.43
CA TRP A 64 -4.69 2.21 -11.83
C TRP A 64 -4.79 3.72 -12.10
N ASP A 65 -5.61 4.40 -11.31
CA ASP A 65 -5.85 5.84 -11.32
C ASP A 65 -5.09 6.58 -10.20
N LEU A 66 -4.00 5.99 -9.68
CA LEU A 66 -3.21 6.59 -8.61
C LEU A 66 -2.75 7.99 -9.02
N PRO A 67 -3.14 9.05 -8.29
CA PRO A 67 -2.79 10.41 -8.67
C PRO A 67 -1.28 10.62 -8.58
N SER A 68 -0.72 11.35 -9.55
CA SER A 68 0.54 12.05 -9.34
C SER A 68 0.25 13.28 -8.49
N ARG A 69 0.83 13.37 -7.28
CA ARG A 69 0.73 14.58 -6.47
C ARG A 69 1.19 15.78 -7.31
N ALA A 70 0.30 16.73 -7.53
CA ALA A 70 0.65 17.98 -8.21
C ALA A 70 1.77 18.67 -7.41
N ALA A 71 2.77 19.17 -8.13
CA ALA A 71 3.96 19.80 -7.57
C ALA A 71 3.63 21.01 -6.70
#